data_AF-A0A850NW90-F1
#
_entry.id   AF-A0A850NW90-F1
#
_cell.length_a   1.000
_cell.length_b   1.000
_cell.length_c   1.000
_cell.angle_alpha   90.00
_cell.angle_beta   90.00
_cell.angle_gamma   90.00
#
_symmetry.space_group_name_H-M   'P 1'
#
loop_
_entity.id
_entity.type
_entity.pdbx_description
1 polymer ?
#
loop_
_entity_poly.entity_id
_entity_poly.type
_entity_poly.pdbx_seq_one_letter_code
_entity_poly.pdbx_strand_id
1 'polypeptide(L)'
;MRHGDGGLALFNGTRESSAAMVDLVLQQAGRGRVAASEMREGGFQRISSGRAALLMDCGPPAPPGFDREVHAGTLSFELSFGRERMIVNCGAAISPAWRDALRATAAHSTLTVEDRNSTELRPGGGIGRRPKTVSVERNESGQAVWLDASHDGYEPNFAVRHRRKLYVGANGDEIIGEDSLEGARGRAPPRRFAVRFHLHPSVRVRLDDEPDAVVITLPGSGAARFLMRVDGGTPVLEESVYCGGDKPVPTQQIVVQVGLPAEETAAARSEDGHDAQDIGADTAQPGAEASSAAQTVRWALTRLD
;
A
#
# COMPACT_ATOMS: atom_id res chain seq x y z
N MET A 1 3.62 -0.62 16.69
CA MET A 1 4.27 -1.13 15.46
C MET A 1 5.31 -0.10 15.01
N ARG A 2 6.60 -0.46 14.88
CA ARG A 2 7.67 0.50 14.53
C ARG A 2 8.57 -0.02 13.41
N HIS A 3 9.11 0.88 12.59
CA HIS A 3 10.14 0.56 11.60
C HIS A 3 11.52 0.41 12.24
N GLY A 4 12.52 0.04 11.44
CA GLY A 4 13.90 -0.16 11.90
C GLY A 4 14.65 1.14 12.25
N ASP A 5 14.15 2.30 11.81
CA ASP A 5 14.60 3.62 12.27
C ASP A 5 14.20 3.91 13.74
N GLY A 6 13.22 3.17 14.26
CA GLY A 6 12.65 3.31 15.60
C GLY A 6 11.33 4.09 15.64
N GLY A 7 10.92 4.73 14.55
CA GLY A 7 9.65 5.46 14.45
C GLY A 7 8.46 4.54 14.18
N LEU A 8 7.25 5.01 14.50
CA LEU A 8 6.00 4.31 14.27
C LEU A 8 5.65 4.24 12.77
N ALA A 9 4.93 3.19 12.40
CA ALA A 9 4.28 3.09 11.09
C ALA A 9 3.05 4.00 10.99
N LEU A 10 2.69 4.42 9.78
CA LEU A 10 1.73 5.47 9.50
C LEU A 10 0.33 4.93 9.16
N PHE A 11 -0.19 4.07 10.04
CA PHE A 11 -1.56 3.57 9.91
C PHE A 11 -2.56 4.50 10.59
N ASN A 12 -3.71 4.74 9.95
CA ASN A 12 -4.78 5.57 10.49
C ASN A 12 -4.26 6.97 10.91
N GLY A 13 -4.72 7.52 12.02
CA GLY A 13 -4.28 8.82 12.56
C GLY A 13 -2.82 8.91 13.04
N THR A 14 -1.95 7.95 12.70
CA THR A 14 -0.59 7.86 13.25
C THR A 14 0.42 8.72 12.49
N ARG A 15 1.51 9.06 13.20
CA ARG A 15 2.71 9.77 12.73
C ARG A 15 3.95 9.03 13.21
N GLU A 16 5.09 9.30 12.59
CA GLU A 16 6.35 8.61 12.92
C GLU A 16 6.68 8.69 14.41
N SER A 17 6.36 9.83 15.03
CA SER A 17 6.75 10.17 16.41
C SER A 17 8.28 10.14 16.59
N SER A 18 8.77 10.68 17.71
CA SER A 18 10.20 10.62 17.99
C SER A 18 10.61 9.20 18.37
N ALA A 19 11.59 8.62 17.65
CA ALA A 19 12.14 7.30 17.96
C ALA A 19 12.63 7.21 19.43
N ALA A 20 13.25 8.29 19.94
CA ALA A 20 13.70 8.36 21.33
C ALA A 20 12.52 8.31 22.32
N MET A 21 11.41 8.97 22.01
CA MET A 21 10.19 8.92 22.83
C MET A 21 9.56 7.52 22.80
N VAL A 22 9.51 6.88 21.63
CA VAL A 22 9.01 5.51 21.48
C VAL A 22 9.85 4.54 22.31
N ASP A 23 11.18 4.64 22.21
CA ASP A 23 12.09 3.79 22.97
C ASP A 23 11.95 4.00 24.48
N LEU A 24 11.79 5.25 24.94
CA LEU A 24 11.56 5.57 26.35
C LEU A 24 10.28 4.90 26.89
N VAL A 25 9.17 5.01 26.15
CA VAL A 25 7.88 4.39 26.55
C VAL A 25 8.00 2.87 26.59
N LEU A 26 8.67 2.25 25.61
CA LEU A 26 8.88 0.80 25.58
C LEU A 26 9.72 0.31 26.76
N GLN A 27 10.80 1.03 27.09
CA GLN A 27 11.64 0.73 28.24
C GLN A 27 10.84 0.82 29.55
N GLN A 28 10.05 1.88 29.72
CA GLN A 28 9.21 2.07 30.91
C GLN A 28 8.12 1.00 31.03
N ALA A 29 7.57 0.53 29.90
CA ALA A 29 6.57 -0.54 29.87
C ALA A 29 7.15 -1.93 30.17
N GLY A 30 8.46 -2.06 30.41
CA GLY A 30 9.13 -3.34 30.68
C GLY A 30 9.06 -4.33 29.50
N ARG A 31 8.73 -3.84 28.29
CA ARG A 31 8.64 -4.70 27.11
C ARG A 31 10.04 -4.98 26.57
N GLY A 32 10.38 -6.27 26.47
CA GLY A 32 11.66 -6.74 25.96
C GLY A 32 11.92 -6.31 24.50
N ARG A 33 13.17 -6.49 24.05
CA ARG A 33 13.64 -6.07 22.70
C ARG A 33 12.98 -6.83 21.54
N VAL A 34 12.27 -7.93 21.81
CA VAL A 34 11.62 -8.74 20.78
C VAL A 34 10.30 -8.07 20.38
N ALA A 35 10.24 -7.57 19.15
CA ALA A 35 9.00 -7.04 18.59
C ALA A 35 8.01 -8.19 18.37
N ALA A 36 6.76 -8.02 18.82
CA ALA A 36 5.70 -8.98 18.55
C ALA A 36 5.50 -9.12 17.03
N SER A 37 5.30 -10.35 16.57
CA SER A 37 4.98 -10.65 15.17
C SER A 37 3.56 -10.23 14.78
N GLU A 38 2.70 -9.97 15.76
CA GLU A 38 1.35 -9.48 15.54
C GLU A 38 0.81 -8.70 16.74
N MET A 39 -0.20 -7.86 16.49
CA MET A 39 -1.06 -7.24 17.48
C MET A 39 -2.49 -7.71 17.20
N ARG A 40 -2.86 -8.89 17.74
CA ARG A 40 -4.15 -9.56 17.44
C ARG A 40 -5.36 -8.66 17.62
N GLU A 41 -5.44 -7.95 18.74
CA GLU A 41 -6.58 -7.07 19.08
C GLU A 41 -6.69 -5.85 18.16
N GLY A 42 -5.56 -5.36 17.64
CA GLY A 42 -5.52 -4.25 16.68
C GLY A 42 -5.52 -4.70 15.23
N GLY A 43 -5.44 -6.01 14.97
CA GLY A 43 -5.38 -6.57 13.63
C GLY A 43 -4.09 -6.30 12.87
N PHE A 44 -2.97 -5.96 13.52
CA PHE A 44 -1.72 -5.70 12.79
C PHE A 44 -0.81 -6.93 12.71
N GLN A 45 -0.17 -7.12 11.57
CA GLN A 45 0.83 -8.15 11.34
C GLN A 45 2.22 -7.53 11.13
N ARG A 46 3.26 -8.22 11.61
CA ARG A 46 4.66 -7.86 11.45
C ARG A 46 5.44 -9.05 10.90
N ILE A 47 6.18 -8.81 9.83
CA ILE A 47 7.24 -9.70 9.37
C ILE A 47 8.58 -9.03 9.65
N SER A 48 9.54 -9.78 10.17
CA SER A 48 10.93 -9.34 10.33
C SER A 48 11.84 -10.46 9.88
N SER A 49 12.54 -10.25 8.76
CA SER A 49 13.36 -11.24 8.10
C SER A 49 14.62 -10.56 7.57
N GLY A 50 15.80 -11.03 7.99
CA GLY A 50 17.08 -10.34 7.77
C GLY A 50 16.98 -8.84 8.12
N ARG A 51 17.16 -7.98 7.11
CA ARG A 51 17.03 -6.52 7.24
C ARG A 51 15.63 -6.01 6.94
N ALA A 52 14.75 -6.80 6.32
CA ALA A 52 13.40 -6.37 5.99
C ALA A 52 12.48 -6.39 7.22
N ALA A 53 11.70 -5.34 7.35
CA ALA A 53 10.57 -5.29 8.27
C ALA A 53 9.32 -4.82 7.51
N LEU A 54 8.31 -5.68 7.47
CA LEU A 54 7.01 -5.41 6.86
C LEU A 54 5.95 -5.31 7.97
N LEU A 55 5.11 -4.29 7.89
CA LEU A 55 4.02 -4.04 8.83
C LEU A 55 2.74 -3.92 8.01
N MET A 56 1.66 -4.59 8.42
CA MET A 56 0.42 -4.62 7.65
C MET A 56 -0.81 -4.45 8.55
N ASP A 57 -1.78 -3.65 8.10
CA ASP A 57 -3.10 -3.52 8.72
C ASP A 57 -4.04 -4.60 8.20
N CYS A 58 -4.29 -5.61 9.02
CA CYS A 58 -5.22 -6.71 8.75
C CYS A 58 -6.43 -6.67 9.69
N GLY A 59 -6.72 -5.51 10.30
CA GLY A 59 -7.82 -5.33 11.24
C GLY A 59 -9.11 -4.87 10.58
N PRO A 60 -10.29 -5.28 11.08
CA PRO A 60 -11.52 -4.55 10.76
C PRO A 60 -11.40 -3.12 11.31
N PRO A 61 -11.94 -2.11 10.60
CA PRO A 61 -12.02 -0.76 11.12
C PRO A 61 -12.67 -0.70 12.51
N ALA A 62 -12.22 0.25 13.34
CA ALA A 62 -12.76 0.44 14.69
C ALA A 62 -14.30 0.55 14.68
N PRO A 63 -14.99 0.09 15.73
CA PRO A 63 -16.45 0.14 15.80
C PRO A 63 -16.99 1.58 15.87
N PRO A 64 -18.28 1.80 15.54
CA PRO A 64 -18.90 3.11 15.63
C PRO A 64 -18.68 3.77 17.00
N GLY A 65 -18.31 5.06 16.99
CA GLY A 65 -17.97 5.82 18.20
C GLY A 65 -16.48 5.85 18.54
N PHE A 66 -15.70 4.91 18.00
CA PHE A 66 -14.23 4.85 18.14
C PHE A 66 -13.52 5.02 16.79
N ASP A 67 -14.28 5.36 15.73
CA ASP A 67 -13.83 5.35 14.33
C ASP A 67 -13.46 6.73 13.79
N ARG A 68 -13.37 7.74 14.67
CA ARG A 68 -13.15 9.14 14.28
C ARG A 68 -11.90 9.34 13.43
N GLU A 69 -10.81 8.66 13.81
CA GLU A 69 -9.49 8.77 13.18
C GLU A 69 -9.17 7.59 12.24
N VAL A 70 -10.17 6.77 11.92
CA VAL A 70 -9.99 5.66 10.99
C VAL A 70 -9.78 6.18 9.58
N HIS A 71 -8.86 5.53 8.89
CA HIS A 71 -8.60 5.68 7.48
C HIS A 71 -9.17 4.49 6.70
N ALA A 72 -9.39 4.66 5.40
CA ALA A 72 -9.81 3.59 4.48
C ALA A 72 -8.61 2.75 3.99
N GLY A 73 -7.70 2.41 4.90
CA GLY A 73 -6.40 1.79 4.61
C GLY A 73 -6.30 0.29 4.89
N THR A 74 -7.43 -0.43 5.04
CA THR A 74 -7.41 -1.88 5.32
C THR A 74 -6.58 -2.65 4.28
N LEU A 75 -5.75 -3.59 4.74
CA LEU A 75 -4.72 -4.32 3.99
C LEU A 75 -3.57 -3.47 3.42
N SER A 76 -3.45 -2.20 3.81
CA SER A 76 -2.24 -1.43 3.54
C SER A 76 -1.05 -1.99 4.31
N PHE A 77 0.14 -1.77 3.77
CA PHE A 77 1.39 -2.16 4.42
C PHE A 77 2.45 -1.08 4.31
N GLU A 78 3.46 -1.19 5.17
CA GLU A 78 4.71 -0.43 5.10
C GLU A 78 5.90 -1.40 5.14
N LEU A 79 6.95 -1.06 4.43
CA LEU A 79 8.17 -1.86 4.28
C LEU A 79 9.40 -0.98 4.54
N SER A 80 10.28 -1.45 5.42
CA SER A 80 11.62 -0.88 5.61
C SER A 80 12.69 -1.94 5.44
N PHE A 81 13.88 -1.51 5.02
CA PHE A 81 15.07 -2.35 4.94
C PHE A 81 16.22 -1.77 5.78
N GLY A 82 16.56 -2.44 6.87
CA GLY A 82 17.39 -1.88 7.93
C GLY A 82 16.67 -0.70 8.57
N ARG A 83 17.33 0.48 8.56
CA ARG A 83 16.75 1.72 9.09
C ARG A 83 15.96 2.49 8.04
N GLU A 84 16.06 2.14 6.77
CA GLU A 84 15.48 2.94 5.68
C GLU A 84 14.05 2.49 5.38
N ARG A 85 13.09 3.41 5.45
CA ARG A 85 11.72 3.18 4.98
C ARG A 85 11.71 3.19 3.46
N MET A 86 11.07 2.20 2.87
CA MET A 86 10.94 2.06 1.42
C MET A 86 9.52 2.39 0.99
N ILE A 87 8.57 1.50 1.31
CA ILE A 87 7.15 1.66 1.04
C ILE A 87 6.50 2.12 2.34
N VAL A 88 5.69 3.17 2.27
CA VAL A 88 5.03 3.81 3.40
C VAL A 88 3.54 4.02 3.09
N ASN A 89 2.77 4.49 4.07
CA ASN A 89 1.51 5.20 3.78
C ASN A 89 1.77 6.71 3.83
N CYS A 90 0.82 7.52 3.34
CA CYS A 90 0.97 8.97 3.40
C CYS A 90 0.93 9.53 4.84
N GLY A 91 0.38 8.78 5.80
CA GLY A 91 0.22 9.22 7.19
C GLY A 91 -0.92 10.19 7.42
N ALA A 92 -0.90 10.92 8.54
CA ALA A 92 -2.03 11.72 8.99
C ALA A 92 -1.69 13.21 9.15
N ALA A 93 -2.52 14.09 8.58
CA ALA A 93 -2.37 15.53 8.73
C ALA A 93 -3.04 16.07 10.00
N ILE A 94 -2.35 17.02 10.66
CA ILE A 94 -2.94 17.87 11.70
C ILE A 94 -3.94 18.87 11.06
N SER A 95 -3.58 19.43 9.90
CA SER A 95 -4.38 20.48 9.26
C SER A 95 -5.70 19.92 8.70
N PRO A 96 -6.85 20.61 8.88
CA PRO A 96 -8.13 20.17 8.33
C PRO A 96 -8.14 19.95 6.81
N ALA A 97 -7.38 20.75 6.05
CA ALA A 97 -7.37 20.70 4.58
C ALA A 97 -6.94 19.34 4.01
N TRP A 98 -5.97 18.68 4.65
CA TRP A 98 -5.41 17.40 4.21
C TRP A 98 -6.04 16.20 4.90
N ARG A 99 -6.81 16.42 5.98
CA ARG A 99 -7.27 15.35 6.85
C ARG A 99 -8.08 14.30 6.10
N ASP A 100 -9.08 14.72 5.33
CA ASP A 100 -9.96 13.76 4.63
C ASP A 100 -9.28 13.12 3.42
N ALA A 101 -8.38 13.84 2.73
CA ALA A 101 -7.60 13.29 1.63
C ALA A 101 -6.67 12.16 2.09
N LEU A 102 -5.95 12.35 3.20
CA LEU A 102 -5.03 11.35 3.75
C LEU A 102 -5.73 10.14 4.37
N ARG A 103 -7.04 10.25 4.65
CA ARG A 103 -7.86 9.14 5.10
C ARG A 103 -8.29 8.22 3.96
N ALA A 104 -8.25 8.69 2.71
CA ALA A 104 -8.70 7.94 1.54
C ALA A 104 -7.83 6.70 1.29
N THR A 105 -8.40 5.68 0.65
CA THR A 105 -7.66 4.45 0.28
C THR A 105 -6.49 4.76 -0.66
N ALA A 106 -6.65 5.76 -1.53
CA ALA A 106 -5.59 6.23 -2.44
C ALA A 106 -4.36 6.86 -1.75
N ALA A 107 -4.43 7.12 -0.43
CA ALA A 107 -3.31 7.61 0.38
C ALA A 107 -2.58 6.50 1.15
N HIS A 108 -2.87 5.24 0.82
CA HIS A 108 -2.31 4.06 1.47
C HIS A 108 -1.76 3.10 0.43
N SER A 109 -0.73 2.35 0.80
CA SER A 109 -0.10 1.35 -0.07
C SER A 109 -0.95 0.08 -0.15
N THR A 110 -2.07 0.19 -0.87
CA THR A 110 -3.12 -0.82 -1.03
C THR A 110 -3.87 -0.65 -2.36
N LEU A 111 -4.89 -1.47 -2.58
CA LEU A 111 -5.68 -1.51 -3.82
C LEU A 111 -6.91 -0.56 -3.76
N THR A 112 -7.14 0.22 -4.83
CA THR A 112 -8.40 0.92 -5.09
C THR A 112 -9.16 0.29 -6.24
N VAL A 113 -10.49 0.36 -6.19
CA VAL A 113 -11.40 -0.08 -7.27
C VAL A 113 -12.15 1.13 -7.80
N GLU A 114 -12.03 1.41 -9.11
CA GLU A 114 -12.68 2.56 -9.76
C GLU A 114 -12.48 3.88 -8.97
N ASP A 115 -11.27 4.06 -8.42
CA ASP A 115 -10.85 5.16 -7.53
C ASP A 115 -11.81 5.44 -6.35
N ARG A 116 -12.45 4.38 -5.84
CA ARG A 116 -13.27 4.43 -4.63
C ARG A 116 -12.54 3.88 -3.42
N ASN A 117 -12.94 4.40 -2.26
CA ASN A 117 -12.48 3.92 -0.97
C ASN A 117 -13.11 2.57 -0.59
N SER A 118 -12.31 1.70 0.03
CA SER A 118 -12.77 0.45 0.65
C SER A 118 -13.68 0.68 1.86
N THR A 119 -13.56 1.86 2.48
CA THR A 119 -14.36 2.33 3.61
C THR A 119 -14.92 3.72 3.28
N GLU A 120 -16.20 3.93 3.57
CA GLU A 120 -16.84 5.25 3.42
C GLU A 120 -16.37 6.18 4.53
N LEU A 121 -15.77 7.31 4.14
CA LEU A 121 -15.29 8.33 5.06
C LEU A 121 -16.36 9.42 5.20
N ARG A 122 -16.62 9.84 6.43
CA ARG A 122 -17.51 10.98 6.70
C ARG A 122 -16.69 12.27 6.82
N PRO A 123 -17.22 13.40 6.30
CA PRO A 123 -16.60 14.71 6.48
C PRO A 123 -16.40 15.02 7.96
N GLY A 124 -15.23 15.55 8.32
CA GLY A 124 -14.93 15.93 9.71
C GLY A 124 -14.56 14.78 10.66
N GLY A 125 -14.50 13.53 10.15
CA GLY A 125 -14.08 12.35 10.89
C GLY A 125 -15.13 11.25 10.92
N GLY A 126 -14.72 10.04 11.32
CA GLY A 126 -15.62 8.89 11.40
C GLY A 126 -15.86 8.22 10.06
N ILE A 127 -16.47 7.04 10.10
CA ILE A 127 -16.70 6.23 8.89
C ILE A 127 -18.15 5.74 8.82
N GLY A 128 -18.65 5.52 7.60
CA GLY A 128 -19.95 4.94 7.32
C GLY A 128 -19.83 3.44 7.07
N ARG A 129 -20.15 3.03 5.83
CA ARG A 129 -19.88 1.69 5.30
C ARG A 129 -18.42 1.31 5.50
N ARG A 130 -18.18 0.09 5.99
CA ARG A 130 -16.85 -0.44 6.31
C ARG A 130 -16.79 -1.94 5.98
N PRO A 131 -15.58 -2.50 5.76
CA PRO A 131 -15.38 -3.94 5.78
C PRO A 131 -15.98 -4.56 7.05
N LYS A 132 -16.78 -5.61 6.87
CA LYS A 132 -17.36 -6.40 7.97
C LYS A 132 -16.51 -7.62 8.26
N THR A 133 -15.90 -8.18 7.23
CA THR A 133 -15.00 -9.31 7.34
C THR A 133 -13.63 -8.89 6.86
N VAL A 134 -12.66 -8.98 7.76
CA VAL A 134 -11.24 -8.93 7.43
C VAL A 134 -10.63 -10.23 7.96
N SER A 135 -9.93 -10.95 7.10
CA SER A 135 -9.26 -12.21 7.46
C SER A 135 -7.76 -12.06 7.23
N VAL A 136 -6.97 -12.76 8.04
CA VAL A 136 -5.54 -12.96 7.78
C VAL A 136 -5.12 -14.34 8.23
N GLU A 137 -4.41 -15.04 7.36
CA GLU A 137 -3.70 -16.28 7.65
C GLU A 137 -2.20 -16.01 7.57
N ARG A 138 -1.45 -16.51 8.55
CA ARG A 138 0.00 -16.38 8.61
C ARG A 138 0.63 -17.76 8.58
N ASN A 139 1.51 -17.99 7.62
CA ASN A 139 2.25 -19.22 7.46
C ASN A 139 3.76 -18.92 7.55
N GLU A 140 4.51 -19.77 8.25
CA GLU A 140 5.95 -19.63 8.45
C GLU A 140 6.65 -20.91 8.03
N SER A 141 7.75 -20.79 7.30
CA SER A 141 8.63 -21.90 6.94
C SER A 141 10.08 -21.45 7.07
N GLY A 142 10.75 -21.91 8.12
CA GLY A 142 12.05 -21.37 8.52
C GLY A 142 11.93 -19.89 8.87
N GLN A 143 12.71 -19.03 8.21
CA GLN A 143 12.62 -17.57 8.36
C GLN A 143 11.74 -16.90 7.29
N ALA A 144 11.22 -17.68 6.34
CA ALA A 144 10.30 -17.15 5.34
C ALA A 144 8.89 -17.08 5.91
N VAL A 145 8.18 -15.98 5.61
CA VAL A 145 6.84 -15.72 6.14
C VAL A 145 5.89 -15.37 5.01
N TRP A 146 4.70 -15.94 5.07
CA TRP A 146 3.59 -15.69 4.16
C TRP A 146 2.40 -15.13 4.94
N LEU A 147 1.77 -14.09 4.41
CA LEU A 147 0.49 -13.57 4.85
C LEU A 147 -0.52 -13.70 3.71
N ASP A 148 -1.70 -14.22 4.01
CA ASP A 148 -2.85 -14.25 3.10
C ASP A 148 -4.02 -13.54 3.78
N ALA A 149 -4.36 -12.35 3.30
CA ALA A 149 -5.35 -11.51 3.94
C ALA A 149 -6.41 -11.04 2.95
N SER A 150 -7.64 -10.82 3.42
CA SER A 150 -8.73 -10.35 2.57
C SER A 150 -9.69 -9.43 3.31
N HIS A 151 -10.42 -8.59 2.58
CA HIS A 151 -11.50 -7.77 3.11
C HIS A 151 -12.69 -7.65 2.13
N ASP A 152 -13.88 -7.39 2.66
CA ASP A 152 -15.12 -7.24 1.89
C ASP A 152 -15.57 -5.77 1.66
N GLY A 153 -14.69 -4.79 1.90
CA GLY A 153 -15.03 -3.35 1.77
C GLY A 153 -15.58 -2.91 0.40
N TYR A 154 -15.19 -3.60 -0.68
CA TYR A 154 -15.70 -3.32 -2.02
C TYR A 154 -16.97 -4.10 -2.39
N GLU A 155 -17.35 -5.13 -1.62
CA GLU A 155 -18.47 -6.00 -1.94
C GLU A 155 -19.78 -5.24 -2.14
N PRO A 156 -20.15 -4.22 -1.32
CA PRO A 156 -21.42 -3.54 -1.48
C PRO A 156 -21.55 -2.71 -2.77
N ASN A 157 -20.44 -2.19 -3.31
CA ASN A 157 -20.48 -1.33 -4.51
C ASN A 157 -20.09 -2.08 -5.79
N PHE A 158 -19.22 -3.08 -5.68
CA PHE A 158 -18.57 -3.71 -6.82
C PHE A 158 -18.69 -5.23 -6.82
N ALA A 159 -19.30 -5.83 -5.79
CA ALA A 159 -19.42 -7.28 -5.65
C ALA A 159 -18.06 -8.01 -5.80
N VAL A 160 -17.00 -7.45 -5.22
CA VAL A 160 -15.68 -8.08 -5.17
C VAL A 160 -15.09 -8.01 -3.76
N ARG A 161 -14.24 -9.00 -3.44
CA ARG A 161 -13.38 -9.00 -2.26
C ARG A 161 -11.97 -8.70 -2.70
N HIS A 162 -11.28 -7.85 -1.94
CA HIS A 162 -9.86 -7.61 -2.13
C HIS A 162 -9.12 -8.64 -1.30
N ARG A 163 -8.23 -9.40 -1.94
CA ARG A 163 -7.31 -10.33 -1.28
C ARG A 163 -5.88 -9.92 -1.61
N ARG A 164 -5.04 -9.90 -0.59
CA ARG A 164 -3.62 -9.58 -0.66
C ARG A 164 -2.82 -10.72 -0.04
N LYS A 165 -1.89 -11.27 -0.81
CA LYS A 165 -0.87 -12.19 -0.31
C LYS A 165 0.47 -11.49 -0.31
N LEU A 166 1.24 -11.66 0.76
CA LEU A 166 2.58 -11.14 0.89
C LEU A 166 3.52 -12.24 1.36
N TYR A 167 4.64 -12.37 0.69
CA TYR A 167 5.74 -13.25 1.03
C TYR A 167 6.98 -12.43 1.30
N VAL A 168 7.72 -12.77 2.36
CA VAL A 168 9.06 -12.25 2.61
C VAL A 168 9.99 -13.44 2.76
N GLY A 169 11.01 -13.51 1.90
CA GLY A 169 12.01 -14.56 1.92
C GLY A 169 12.84 -14.55 3.20
N ALA A 170 13.51 -15.67 3.48
CA ALA A 170 14.24 -15.93 4.74
C ALA A 170 15.33 -14.89 5.09
N ASN A 171 15.91 -14.22 4.08
CA ASN A 171 16.94 -13.19 4.27
C ASN A 171 16.38 -11.76 4.17
N GLY A 172 15.10 -11.61 3.82
CA GLY A 172 14.45 -10.31 3.60
C GLY A 172 14.87 -9.58 2.32
N ASP A 173 15.64 -10.22 1.44
CA ASP A 173 16.10 -9.64 0.17
C ASP A 173 15.09 -9.85 -0.98
N GLU A 174 14.05 -10.65 -0.75
CA GLU A 174 12.96 -10.92 -1.69
C GLU A 174 11.61 -10.71 -0.99
N ILE A 175 10.76 -9.87 -1.57
CA ILE A 175 9.38 -9.63 -1.15
C ILE A 175 8.48 -9.83 -2.35
N ILE A 176 7.52 -10.74 -2.26
CA ILE A 176 6.56 -11.00 -3.34
C ILE A 176 5.18 -10.64 -2.84
N GLY A 177 4.39 -9.95 -3.66
CA GLY A 177 2.99 -9.66 -3.40
C GLY A 177 2.07 -10.09 -4.54
N GLU A 178 0.86 -10.47 -4.17
CA GLU A 178 -0.24 -10.74 -5.08
C GLU A 178 -1.48 -10.01 -4.55
N ASP A 179 -2.05 -9.14 -5.37
CA ASP A 179 -3.27 -8.39 -5.11
C ASP A 179 -4.35 -8.86 -6.08
N SER A 180 -5.48 -9.36 -5.57
CA SER A 180 -6.56 -9.86 -6.41
C SER A 180 -7.93 -9.33 -6.01
N LEU A 181 -8.78 -9.18 -7.03
CA LEU A 181 -10.21 -8.94 -6.90
C LEU A 181 -10.96 -10.23 -7.17
N GLU A 182 -11.40 -10.87 -6.09
CA GLU A 182 -12.17 -12.10 -6.15
C GLU A 182 -13.66 -11.75 -6.31
N GLY A 183 -14.25 -12.20 -7.42
CA GLY A 183 -15.68 -12.02 -7.70
C GLY A 183 -16.55 -12.57 -6.57
N ALA A 184 -17.43 -11.73 -6.04
CA ALA A 184 -18.45 -12.14 -5.10
C ALA A 184 -19.81 -12.18 -5.80
N ARG A 185 -20.71 -13.06 -5.33
CA ARG A 185 -22.11 -13.13 -5.82
C ARG A 185 -22.24 -13.39 -7.33
N GLY A 186 -21.24 -14.06 -7.94
CA GLY A 186 -21.25 -14.44 -9.35
C GLY A 186 -21.17 -13.28 -10.34
N ARG A 187 -20.77 -12.07 -9.90
CA ARG A 187 -20.52 -10.93 -10.80
C ARG A 187 -19.06 -10.91 -11.23
N ALA A 188 -18.84 -10.51 -12.48
CA ALA A 188 -17.49 -10.28 -12.98
C ALA A 188 -16.86 -9.08 -12.24
N PRO A 189 -15.53 -9.10 -12.03
CA PRO A 189 -14.83 -8.00 -11.40
C PRO A 189 -14.93 -6.70 -12.22
N PRO A 190 -14.79 -5.53 -11.56
CA PRO A 190 -14.77 -4.23 -12.21
C PRO A 190 -13.62 -4.15 -13.23
N ARG A 191 -13.68 -3.19 -14.16
CA ARG A 191 -12.69 -3.11 -15.23
C ARG A 191 -11.42 -2.41 -14.79
N ARG A 192 -11.52 -1.42 -13.90
CA ARG A 192 -10.39 -0.59 -13.47
C ARG A 192 -10.12 -0.71 -11.99
N PHE A 193 -8.87 -1.00 -11.66
CA PHE A 193 -8.35 -0.93 -10.30
C PHE A 193 -6.86 -0.58 -10.34
N ALA A 194 -6.33 -0.14 -9.21
CA ALA A 194 -4.93 0.22 -9.09
C ALA A 194 -4.35 -0.25 -7.75
N VAL A 195 -3.13 -0.77 -7.79
CA VAL A 195 -2.34 -1.09 -6.59
C VAL A 195 -1.29 -0.01 -6.40
N ARG A 196 -1.31 0.66 -5.24
CA ARG A 196 -0.41 1.78 -4.95
C ARG A 196 0.70 1.40 -3.98
N PHE A 197 1.85 2.00 -4.17
CA PHE A 197 3.02 1.90 -3.30
C PHE A 197 3.62 3.29 -3.11
N HIS A 198 3.26 3.96 -2.01
CA HIS A 198 3.84 5.27 -1.68
C HIS A 198 5.27 5.09 -1.20
N LEU A 199 6.17 5.94 -1.68
CA LEU A 199 7.59 5.85 -1.34
C LEU A 199 7.96 6.91 -0.29
N HIS A 200 8.84 6.54 0.63
CA HIS A 200 9.38 7.50 1.58
C HIS A 200 10.18 8.60 0.83
N PRO A 201 10.15 9.88 1.25
CA PRO A 201 10.78 10.98 0.50
C PRO A 201 12.29 10.87 0.26
N SER A 202 12.99 9.99 1.00
CA SER A 202 14.42 9.73 0.81
C SER A 202 14.72 8.68 -0.26
N VAL A 203 13.70 7.97 -0.75
CA VAL A 203 13.80 6.93 -1.76
C VAL A 203 13.84 7.57 -3.14
N ARG A 204 14.75 7.10 -4.00
CA ARG A 204 14.73 7.43 -5.43
C ARG A 204 14.11 6.28 -6.19
N VAL A 205 13.28 6.62 -7.16
CA VAL A 205 12.61 5.66 -8.03
C VAL A 205 12.75 6.07 -9.48
N ARG A 206 12.82 5.09 -10.37
CA ARG A 206 12.71 5.29 -11.83
C ARG A 206 12.08 4.06 -12.45
N LEU A 207 11.42 4.23 -13.59
CA LEU A 207 11.08 3.11 -14.46
C LEU A 207 12.38 2.47 -14.98
N ASP A 208 12.31 1.17 -15.28
CA ASP A 208 13.38 0.47 -15.97
C ASP A 208 13.14 0.43 -17.48
N ASP A 209 14.12 -0.02 -18.26
CA ASP A 209 13.97 -0.18 -19.71
C ASP A 209 12.97 -1.30 -20.03
N GLU A 210 12.87 -2.29 -19.13
CA GLU A 210 11.81 -3.29 -19.17
C GLU A 210 10.48 -2.68 -18.71
N PRO A 211 9.42 -2.76 -19.54
CA PRO A 211 8.18 -2.02 -19.31
C PRO A 211 7.42 -2.48 -18.06
N ASP A 212 7.70 -3.63 -17.51
CA ASP A 212 7.06 -4.20 -16.32
C ASP A 212 7.92 -4.03 -15.06
N ALA A 213 8.98 -3.22 -15.12
CA ALA A 213 9.95 -3.09 -14.05
C ALA A 213 10.19 -1.66 -13.56
N VAL A 214 10.49 -1.54 -12.27
CA VAL A 214 10.79 -0.28 -11.57
C VAL A 214 12.01 -0.48 -10.68
N VAL A 215 12.97 0.45 -10.72
CA VAL A 215 14.16 0.41 -9.86
C VAL A 215 13.99 1.37 -8.70
N ILE A 216 14.14 0.83 -7.49
CA ILE A 216 14.03 1.55 -6.22
C ILE A 216 15.40 1.61 -5.56
N THR A 217 15.86 2.80 -5.21
CA THR A 217 17.15 3.03 -4.55
C THR A 217 16.94 3.67 -3.19
N LEU A 218 17.37 3.00 -2.13
CA LEU A 218 17.33 3.53 -0.76
C LEU A 218 18.41 4.61 -0.55
N PRO A 219 18.30 5.49 0.46
CA PRO A 219 19.35 6.47 0.72
C PRO A 219 20.60 5.84 1.36
N GLY A 220 21.73 6.57 1.32
CA GLY A 220 22.97 6.24 2.04
C GLY A 220 24.13 5.74 1.17
N SER A 221 25.34 5.70 1.74
CA SER A 221 26.53 5.13 1.09
C SER A 221 26.46 3.60 1.13
N GLY A 222 26.45 2.93 -0.04
CA GLY A 222 26.11 1.51 -0.13
C GLY A 222 24.59 1.26 -0.16
N ALA A 223 23.85 2.21 -0.71
CA ALA A 223 22.40 2.16 -0.90
C ALA A 223 21.96 0.84 -1.55
N ALA A 224 21.21 0.04 -0.80
CA ALA A 224 20.57 -1.15 -1.34
C ALA A 224 19.61 -0.74 -2.47
N ARG A 225 19.67 -1.49 -3.56
CA ARG A 225 18.79 -1.30 -4.72
C ARG A 225 17.87 -2.50 -4.86
N PHE A 226 16.62 -2.22 -5.20
CA PHE A 226 15.61 -3.23 -5.44
C PHE A 226 15.06 -3.05 -6.86
N LEU A 227 14.88 -4.18 -7.55
CA LEU A 227 14.10 -4.26 -8.76
C LEU A 227 12.70 -4.75 -8.40
N MET A 228 11.69 -3.95 -8.71
CA MET A 228 10.30 -4.35 -8.66
C MET A 228 9.90 -4.84 -10.05
N ARG A 229 9.44 -6.08 -10.17
CA ARG A 229 8.80 -6.62 -11.39
C ARG A 229 7.31 -6.75 -11.17
N VAL A 230 6.50 -6.47 -12.18
CA VAL A 230 5.04 -6.44 -12.10
C VAL A 230 4.43 -7.33 -13.17
N ASP A 231 3.42 -8.12 -12.81
CA ASP A 231 2.62 -8.91 -13.75
C ASP A 231 1.13 -8.60 -13.52
N GLY A 232 0.34 -8.62 -14.60
CA GLY A 232 -1.10 -8.34 -14.55
C GLY A 232 -1.50 -6.86 -14.48
N GLY A 233 -0.56 -5.93 -14.71
CA GLY A 233 -0.83 -4.49 -14.75
C GLY A 233 0.34 -3.67 -15.29
N THR A 234 0.16 -2.36 -15.39
CA THR A 234 1.19 -1.43 -15.86
C THR A 234 1.68 -0.55 -14.72
N PRO A 235 2.96 -0.63 -14.31
CA PRO A 235 3.53 0.32 -13.37
C PRO A 235 3.72 1.70 -14.04
N VAL A 236 3.32 2.74 -13.33
CA VAL A 236 3.61 4.15 -13.62
C VAL A 236 4.09 4.85 -12.35
N LEU A 237 4.76 6.00 -12.51
CA LEU A 237 5.16 6.85 -11.39
C LEU A 237 4.18 8.02 -11.29
N GLU A 238 3.64 8.24 -10.11
CA GLU A 238 2.74 9.37 -9.84
C GLU A 238 3.28 10.21 -8.68
N GLU A 239 2.88 11.47 -8.64
CA GLU A 239 3.15 12.35 -7.49
C GLU A 239 2.47 11.80 -6.23
N SER A 240 3.11 12.04 -5.09
CA SER A 240 2.58 11.67 -3.80
C SER A 240 3.04 12.62 -2.70
N VAL A 241 2.54 12.39 -1.48
CA VAL A 241 2.84 13.23 -0.32
C VAL A 241 3.11 12.36 0.90
N TYR A 242 4.13 12.74 1.66
CA TYR A 242 4.47 12.12 2.92
C TYR A 242 4.15 13.06 4.09
N CYS A 243 3.27 12.63 4.98
CA CYS A 243 2.83 13.34 6.17
C CYS A 243 3.15 12.58 7.46
N GLY A 244 4.28 11.84 7.48
CA GLY A 244 4.78 11.15 8.67
C GLY A 244 5.35 12.09 9.73
N GLY A 245 5.98 13.18 9.30
CA GLY A 245 6.61 14.20 10.14
C GLY A 245 5.74 15.43 10.43
N ASP A 246 6.39 16.56 10.71
CA ASP A 246 5.72 17.79 11.11
C ASP A 246 4.99 18.50 9.97
N LYS A 247 5.52 18.38 8.74
CA LYS A 247 5.00 19.03 7.55
C LYS A 247 4.84 18.02 6.41
N PRO A 248 3.86 18.21 5.51
CA PRO A 248 3.79 17.45 4.26
C PRO A 248 5.05 17.64 3.42
N VAL A 249 5.57 16.55 2.88
CA VAL A 249 6.75 16.53 1.99
C VAL A 249 6.36 15.86 0.67
N PRO A 250 6.59 16.48 -0.50
CA PRO A 250 6.39 15.83 -1.79
C PRO A 250 7.26 14.57 -1.93
N THR A 251 6.71 13.54 -2.56
CA THR A 251 7.40 12.28 -2.87
C THR A 251 6.77 11.65 -4.11
N GLN A 252 7.15 10.44 -4.46
CA GLN A 252 6.56 9.66 -5.54
C GLN A 252 5.88 8.40 -5.02
N GLN A 253 5.01 7.83 -5.84
CA GLN A 253 4.44 6.51 -5.63
C GLN A 253 4.55 5.70 -6.92
N ILE A 254 4.61 4.39 -6.78
CA ILE A 254 4.44 3.45 -7.89
C ILE A 254 2.95 3.10 -7.92
N VAL A 255 2.31 3.26 -9.06
CA VAL A 255 0.91 2.86 -9.26
C VAL A 255 0.87 1.79 -10.33
N VAL A 256 0.42 0.59 -9.98
CA VAL A 256 0.16 -0.48 -10.94
C VAL A 256 -1.29 -0.38 -11.38
N GLN A 257 -1.50 0.12 -12.59
CA GLN A 257 -2.81 0.37 -13.18
C GLN A 257 -3.29 -0.85 -13.96
N VAL A 258 -4.57 -1.20 -13.81
CA VAL A 258 -5.21 -2.31 -14.54
C VAL A 258 -6.46 -1.79 -15.25
N GLY A 259 -6.62 -2.19 -16.52
CA GLY A 259 -7.80 -1.87 -17.32
C GLY A 259 -7.87 -0.45 -17.88
N LEU A 260 -6.74 0.27 -17.94
CA LEU A 260 -6.64 1.52 -18.68
C LEU A 260 -6.50 1.25 -20.19
N PRO A 261 -7.11 2.08 -21.06
CA PRO A 261 -6.83 2.12 -22.49
C PRO A 261 -5.34 2.38 -22.75
N ALA A 262 -4.79 1.78 -23.81
CA ALA A 262 -3.37 1.87 -24.13
C ALA A 262 -2.85 3.33 -24.28
N GLU A 263 -3.71 4.25 -24.74
CA GLU A 263 -3.38 5.67 -24.89
C GLU A 263 -3.22 6.38 -23.54
N GLU A 264 -4.09 6.11 -22.57
CA GLU A 264 -3.98 6.65 -21.20
C GLU A 264 -2.74 6.09 -20.50
N THR A 265 -2.42 4.81 -20.73
CA THR A 265 -1.22 4.15 -20.19
C THR A 265 0.07 4.75 -20.76
N ALA A 266 0.09 5.09 -22.06
CA ALA A 266 1.24 5.70 -22.71
C ALA A 266 1.46 7.14 -22.21
N ALA A 267 0.39 7.93 -22.10
CA ALA A 267 0.44 9.28 -21.55
C ALA A 267 0.99 9.30 -20.12
N ALA A 268 0.49 8.42 -19.25
CA ALA A 268 0.95 8.28 -17.86
C ALA A 268 2.43 7.85 -17.75
N ARG A 269 3.03 7.32 -18.81
CA ARG A 269 4.47 7.00 -18.87
C ARG A 269 5.33 8.08 -19.51
N SER A 270 4.74 8.92 -20.37
CA SER A 270 5.47 9.94 -21.14
C SER A 270 5.54 11.31 -20.46
N GLU A 271 4.67 11.58 -19.47
CA GLU A 271 4.65 12.88 -18.77
C GLU A 271 5.91 13.19 -17.94
N ASP A 272 6.88 12.27 -17.85
CA ASP A 272 8.21 12.50 -17.29
C ASP A 272 9.17 13.32 -18.22
N GLY A 273 8.65 14.02 -19.24
CA GLY A 273 9.47 14.92 -20.08
C GLY A 273 8.69 15.89 -20.97
N HIS A 274 8.49 17.12 -20.49
CA HIS A 274 8.20 18.40 -21.19
C HIS A 274 7.03 18.49 -22.20
N ASP A 275 6.19 19.49 -21.94
CA ASP A 275 5.23 20.22 -22.79
C ASP A 275 4.15 19.45 -23.57
N ALA A 276 2.91 19.70 -23.15
CA ALA A 276 1.67 19.31 -23.80
C ALA A 276 1.46 20.02 -25.16
N GLN A 277 0.86 19.30 -26.12
CA GLN A 277 -0.10 19.88 -27.07
C GLN A 277 -0.97 18.82 -27.79
N ASP A 278 -2.28 19.09 -27.73
CA ASP A 278 -3.38 18.94 -28.72
C ASP A 278 -4.06 17.59 -29.07
N ILE A 279 -5.27 17.47 -28.49
CA ILE A 279 -6.60 16.97 -28.93
C ILE A 279 -6.73 16.12 -30.21
N GLY A 280 -7.46 14.99 -30.12
CA GLY A 280 -8.23 14.45 -31.25
C GLY A 280 -8.86 13.05 -31.15
N ALA A 281 -10.19 13.04 -31.03
CA ALA A 281 -11.17 12.05 -31.53
C ALA A 281 -11.54 10.77 -30.73
N ASP A 282 -12.77 10.83 -30.24
CA ASP A 282 -13.68 9.76 -29.79
C ASP A 282 -13.76 8.57 -30.79
N THR A 283 -13.48 7.36 -30.29
CA THR A 283 -13.98 6.13 -30.89
C THR A 283 -14.42 5.14 -29.80
N ALA A 284 -15.72 4.96 -29.68
CA ALA A 284 -16.31 3.86 -28.93
C ALA A 284 -16.04 2.51 -29.64
N GLN A 285 -15.54 1.52 -28.88
CA GLN A 285 -15.44 0.12 -29.32
C GLN A 285 -15.94 -0.86 -28.24
N PRO A 286 -16.33 -2.09 -28.63
CA PRO A 286 -17.51 -2.77 -28.09
C PRO A 286 -17.21 -3.71 -26.92
N GLY A 287 -18.28 -4.09 -26.23
CA GLY A 287 -18.28 -4.88 -25.01
C GLY A 287 -17.50 -6.19 -25.08
N ALA A 288 -16.37 -6.23 -24.38
CA ALA A 288 -15.69 -7.48 -24.03
C ALA A 288 -16.49 -8.24 -22.97
N GLU A 289 -16.81 -9.50 -23.24
CA GLU A 289 -17.41 -10.44 -22.29
C GLU A 289 -16.57 -10.51 -21.01
N ALA A 290 -17.21 -10.22 -19.88
CA ALA A 290 -16.54 -10.18 -18.59
C ALA A 290 -16.34 -11.61 -18.09
N SER A 291 -15.11 -12.11 -18.20
CA SER A 291 -14.69 -13.37 -17.58
C SER A 291 -14.91 -13.29 -16.06
N SER A 292 -15.46 -14.35 -15.47
CA SER A 292 -15.65 -14.48 -14.02
C SER A 292 -14.36 -14.79 -13.27
N ALA A 293 -13.21 -14.87 -13.96
CA ALA A 293 -11.91 -15.09 -13.35
C ALA A 293 -11.46 -13.89 -12.51
N ALA A 294 -10.84 -14.17 -11.36
CA ALA A 294 -10.25 -13.14 -10.52
C ALA A 294 -9.23 -12.31 -11.30
N GLN A 295 -9.31 -10.98 -11.20
CA GLN A 295 -8.27 -10.10 -11.71
C GLN A 295 -7.15 -10.04 -10.69
N THR A 296 -5.91 -10.24 -11.13
CA THR A 296 -4.76 -10.40 -10.25
C THR A 296 -3.59 -9.57 -10.76
N VAL A 297 -2.96 -8.83 -9.85
CA VAL A 297 -1.67 -8.18 -10.03
C VAL A 297 -0.66 -8.90 -9.15
N ARG A 298 0.50 -9.25 -9.71
CA ARG A 298 1.64 -9.77 -8.95
C ARG A 298 2.78 -8.78 -9.02
N TRP A 299 3.55 -8.71 -7.95
CA TRP A 299 4.76 -7.92 -7.94
C TRP A 299 5.84 -8.61 -7.11
N ALA A 300 7.10 -8.44 -7.51
CA ALA A 300 8.24 -8.99 -6.79
C ALA A 300 9.32 -7.92 -6.65
N LEU A 301 9.70 -7.62 -5.41
CA LEU A 301 10.84 -6.79 -5.05
C LEU A 301 12.03 -7.69 -4.74
N THR A 302 13.06 -7.62 -5.58
CA THR A 302 14.30 -8.39 -5.38
C THR A 302 15.48 -7.43 -5.25
N ARG A 303 16.30 -7.62 -4.21
CA ARG A 303 17.52 -6.84 -4.01
C ARG A 303 18.55 -7.17 -5.09
N LEU A 304 19.23 -6.14 -5.61
CA LEU A 304 20.16 -6.25 -6.73
C LEU A 304 21.64 -6.41 -6.31
N ASP A 305 21.97 -6.10 -5.05
CA ASP A 305 23.35 -5.97 -4.54
C ASP A 305 23.58 -6.66 -3.20
#